data_AF-A0A941T9B8-F1
#
_entry.id   AF-A0A941T9B8-F1
#
_cell.length_a   1.000
_cell.length_b   1.000
_cell.length_c   1.000
_cell.angle_alpha   90.00
_cell.angle_beta   90.00
_cell.angle_gamma   90.00
#
_symmetry.space_group_name_H-M   'P 1'
#
loop_
_entity.id
_entity.type
_entity.pdbx_description
1 polymer ?
#
loop_
_entity_poly.entity_id
_entity_poly.type
_entity_poly.pdbx_seq_one_letter_code
_entity_poly.pdbx_strand_id
1 'polypeptide(L)' 'MTTLSVRLPESIHKNARLYAEKEGTSLNQLVATALAEKLAALAAEDYILARAQRADDAAFDAALAAVPDVPPEPGDVR' A
#
# COMPACT_ATOMS: atom_id res chain seq x y z
N MET A 1 18.68 7.75 14.97
CA MET A 1 17.48 8.41 14.43
C MET A 1 17.81 9.87 14.17
N THR A 2 17.36 10.43 13.06
CA THR A 2 17.47 11.87 12.78
C THR A 2 16.23 12.60 13.30
N THR A 3 16.40 13.83 13.77
CA THR A 3 15.30 14.65 14.28
C THR A 3 14.69 15.46 13.15
N LEU A 4 13.36 15.39 13.00
CA LEU A 4 12.58 16.19 12.07
C LEU A 4 11.71 17.17 12.87
N SER A 5 11.79 18.46 12.55
CA SER A 5 10.91 19.48 13.14
C SER A 5 9.96 19.99 12.06
N VAL A 6 8.66 19.76 12.26
CA VAL A 6 7.59 20.17 11.34
C VAL A 6 6.50 20.90 12.11
N ARG A 7 5.90 21.92 11.47
CA ARG A 7 4.74 22.62 12.01
C ARG A 7 3.48 22.01 11.42
N LEU A 8 2.56 21.59 12.29
CA LEU A 8 1.28 21.03 11.91
C LEU A 8 0.15 22.01 12.26
N PRO A 9 -0.94 22.04 11.49
CA PRO A 9 -2.17 22.70 11.93
C PRO A 9 -2.65 22.12 13.27
N GLU A 10 -3.19 22.97 14.14
CA GLU A 10 -3.62 22.58 15.50
C GLU A 10 -4.62 21.42 15.49
N SER A 11 -5.55 21.41 14.53
CA SER A 11 -6.53 20.34 14.36
C SER A 11 -5.87 18.98 14.08
N ILE A 12 -4.82 18.96 13.26
CA ILE A 12 -4.08 17.75 12.92
C ILE A 12 -3.27 17.27 14.11
N HIS A 13 -2.58 18.17 14.79
CA HIS A 13 -1.80 17.84 15.98
C HIS A 13 -2.68 17.23 17.10
N LYS A 14 -3.87 17.83 17.36
CA LYS A 14 -4.83 17.29 18.33
C LYS A 14 -5.34 15.90 17.95
N ASN A 15 -5.73 15.69 16.69
CA ASN A 15 -6.19 14.39 16.23
C ASN A 15 -5.08 13.34 16.30
N ALA A 16 -3.87 13.65 15.85
CA ALA A 16 -2.74 12.73 15.91
C ALA A 16 -2.45 12.30 17.36
N ARG A 17 -2.54 13.21 18.33
CA ARG A 17 -2.41 12.85 19.75
C ARG A 17 -3.52 11.90 20.23
N LEU A 18 -4.78 12.18 19.89
CA LEU A 18 -5.91 11.31 20.24
C LEU A 18 -5.74 9.89 19.70
N TYR A 19 -5.30 9.75 18.44
CA TYR A 19 -5.11 8.42 17.85
C TYR A 19 -3.87 7.72 18.39
N ALA A 20 -2.78 8.44 18.67
CA ALA A 20 -1.61 7.86 19.32
C ALA A 20 -1.97 7.27 20.70
N GLU A 21 -2.78 7.98 21.48
CA GLU A 21 -3.30 7.49 22.77
C GLU A 21 -4.18 6.24 22.62
N LYS A 22 -5.09 6.23 21.63
CA LYS A 22 -5.95 5.06 21.35
C LYS A 22 -5.16 3.82 20.95
N GLU A 23 -4.07 4.00 20.21
CA GLU A 23 -3.18 2.92 19.77
C GLU A 23 -2.12 2.56 20.81
N GLY A 24 -2.04 3.29 21.94
CA GLY A 24 -1.03 3.06 22.98
C GLY A 24 0.40 3.36 22.53
N THR A 25 0.57 4.28 21.57
CA THR A 25 1.86 4.68 21.00
C THR A 25 2.17 6.15 21.29
N SER A 26 3.44 6.54 21.16
CA SER A 26 3.80 7.96 21.24
C SER A 26 3.43 8.69 19.94
N LEU A 27 3.19 10.01 20.03
CA LEU A 27 2.96 10.83 18.85
C LEU A 27 4.10 10.73 17.82
N ASN A 28 5.35 10.67 18.29
CA ASN A 28 6.51 10.54 17.40
C ASN A 28 6.53 9.20 16.66
N GLN A 29 6.17 8.10 17.34
CA GLN A 29 6.04 6.79 16.70
C GLN A 29 4.91 6.79 15.69
N LEU A 30 3.74 7.33 16.02
CA LEU A 30 2.63 7.46 15.09
C LEU A 30 3.05 8.23 13.82
N VAL A 31 3.70 9.37 13.98
CA VAL A 31 4.19 10.20 12.85
C VAL A 31 5.24 9.44 12.02
N ALA A 32 6.17 8.74 12.66
CA ALA A 32 7.19 7.96 11.96
C ALA A 32 6.57 6.80 11.16
N THR A 33 5.60 6.08 11.73
CA THR A 33 4.88 4.99 11.06
C THR A 33 4.05 5.52 9.90
N ALA A 34 3.26 6.58 10.10
CA ALA A 34 2.47 7.19 9.05
C ALA A 34 3.34 7.68 7.88
N LEU A 35 4.53 8.22 8.17
CA LEU A 35 5.49 8.61 7.13
C LEU A 35 6.03 7.38 6.38
N ALA A 36 6.39 6.31 7.10
CA ALA A 36 6.86 5.07 6.50
C ALA A 36 5.79 4.44 5.58
N GLU A 37 4.53 4.42 6.02
CA GLU A 37 3.39 3.94 5.23
C GLU A 37 3.19 4.78 3.96
N LYS A 38 3.24 6.11 4.07
CA LYS A 38 3.10 6.99 2.90
C LYS A 38 4.24 6.76 1.90
N LEU A 39 5.47 6.60 2.38
CA LEU A 39 6.62 6.29 1.52
C LEU A 39 6.48 4.92 0.85
N ALA A 40 6.02 3.91 1.59
CA ALA A 40 5.77 2.59 1.02
C ALA A 40 4.69 2.62 -0.08
N ALA A 41 3.61 3.37 0.13
CA ALA A 41 2.56 3.55 -0.86
C ALA A 41 3.08 4.22 -2.14
N LEU A 42 3.86 5.30 -2.01
CA LEU A 42 4.48 5.98 -3.16
C LEU A 42 5.47 5.06 -3.90
N ALA A 43 6.30 4.33 -3.17
CA ALA A 43 7.24 3.38 -3.77
C ALA A 43 6.52 2.24 -4.52
N ALA A 44 5.39 1.76 -3.98
CA ALA A 44 4.57 0.75 -4.64
C ALA A 44 3.94 1.27 -5.94
N GLU A 45 3.45 2.51 -5.94
CA GLU A 45 2.94 3.20 -7.14
C GLU A 45 4.04 3.29 -8.22
N ASP A 46 5.22 3.80 -7.87
CA ASP A 46 6.37 3.89 -8.79
C ASP A 46 6.73 2.53 -9.38
N TYR A 47 6.77 1.49 -8.54
CA TYR A 47 7.07 0.12 -8.99
C TYR A 47 6.03 -0.42 -9.98
N ILE A 48 4.73 -0.25 -9.67
CA ILE A 48 3.64 -0.71 -10.54
C ILE A 48 3.71 0.00 -11.89
N LEU A 49 3.91 1.32 -11.91
CA LEU A 49 4.03 2.10 -13.13
C LEU A 49 5.23 1.65 -13.97
N ALA A 50 6.39 1.46 -13.35
CA ALA A 50 7.58 0.95 -14.04
C ALA A 50 7.39 -0.49 -14.58
N ARG A 51 6.63 -1.33 -13.88
CA ARG A 51 6.31 -2.68 -14.36
C ARG A 51 5.30 -2.65 -15.51
N ALA A 52 4.33 -1.74 -15.46
CA ALA A 52 3.30 -1.57 -16.49
C ALA A 52 3.90 -1.12 -17.83
N GLN A 53 4.99 -0.34 -17.83
CA GLN A 53 5.73 -0.01 -19.05
C GLN A 53 6.31 -1.23 -19.79
N ARG A 54 6.43 -2.37 -19.10
CA ARG A 54 6.87 -3.66 -19.65
C ARG A 54 5.70 -4.63 -19.85
N ALA A 55 4.47 -4.13 -19.88
CA ALA A 55 3.31 -4.93 -20.21
C ALA A 55 3.31 -5.26 -21.70
N ASP A 56 2.85 -6.46 -22.02
CA ASP A 56 2.62 -6.92 -23.39
C ASP A 56 1.27 -7.63 -23.38
N ASP A 57 0.27 -6.96 -23.93
CA ASP A 57 -1.12 -7.44 -23.94
C ASP A 57 -1.25 -8.73 -24.76
N ALA A 58 -0.48 -8.88 -25.85
CA ALA A 58 -0.51 -10.09 -26.67
C ALA A 58 0.10 -11.28 -25.92
N ALA A 59 1.19 -11.07 -25.18
CA ALA A 59 1.77 -12.11 -24.33
C ALA A 59 0.83 -12.49 -23.17
N PHE A 60 0.10 -11.51 -22.62
CA PHE A 60 -0.92 -11.76 -21.60
C PHE A 60 -2.08 -12.60 -22.15
N ASP A 61 -2.64 -12.23 -23.30
CA ASP A 61 -3.72 -12.98 -23.95
C ASP A 61 -3.28 -14.40 -24.32
N ALA A 62 -2.06 -14.56 -24.85
CA ALA A 62 -1.50 -15.88 -25.16
C ALA A 62 -1.34 -16.75 -23.91
N ALA A 63 -0.93 -16.16 -22.78
CA ALA A 63 -0.85 -16.88 -21.51
C ALA A 63 -2.23 -17.30 -20.99
N LEU A 64 -3.25 -16.43 -21.11
CA LEU A 64 -4.63 -16.77 -20.74
C LEU A 64 -5.22 -17.87 -21.63
N ALA A 65 -4.95 -17.84 -22.93
CA ALA A 65 -5.42 -18.87 -23.87
C ALA A 65 -4.83 -20.26 -23.60
N ALA A 66 -3.73 -20.34 -22.84
CA ALA A 66 -3.15 -21.61 -22.41
C ALA A 66 -3.91 -22.27 -21.24
N VAL A 67 -4.79 -21.53 -20.57
CA VAL A 67 -5.65 -22.08 -19.50
C VAL A 67 -6.78 -22.90 -20.14
N PRO A 68 -6.92 -24.20 -19.81
CA PRO A 68 -7.99 -25.03 -20.36
C PRO A 68 -9.37 -24.50 -19.95
N ASP A 69 -10.28 -24.38 -20.92
CA ASP A 69 -11.69 -24.07 -20.67
C ASP A 69 -12.43 -25.34 -20.22
N VAL A 70 -12.28 -25.68 -18.94
CA VAL A 70 -12.89 -26.86 -18.32
C VAL A 70 -13.68 -26.46 -17.07
N PRO A 71 -14.70 -27.25 -16.68
CA PRO A 71 -15.42 -27.02 -15.44
C PRO A 71 -14.47 -27.00 -14.24
N PRO A 72 -14.75 -26.17 -13.21
CA PRO A 72 -13.99 -26.16 -11.97
C PRO A 72 -13.97 -27.54 -11.30
N GLU A 73 -12.91 -27.86 -10.57
CA GLU A 73 -12.80 -29.14 -9.88
C GLU A 73 -13.80 -29.24 -8.71
N PRO A 74 -14.18 -30.46 -8.27
CA PRO A 74 -15.01 -30.64 -7.10
C PRO A 74 -14.37 -30.02 -5.84
N GLY A 75 -14.94 -28.92 -5.34
CA GLY A 75 -14.42 -28.14 -4.21
C GLY A 75 -14.01 -26.70 -4.56
N ASP A 76 -13.85 -26.39 -5.85
CA ASP A 76 -13.59 -25.02 -6.35
C ASP A 76 -14.88 -24.20 -6.49
N VAL A 77 -16.02 -24.88 -6.58
CA VAL A 77 -17.34 -24.26 -6.59
C VAL A 77 -17.71 -23.75 -5.20
N ARG A 78 -17.99 -22.44 -5.10
CA ARG A 78 -18.44 -21.75 -3.88
C ARG A 78 -19.86 -22.14 -3.48
#